data_AF-F7NDU1-F1
#
_entry.id   AF-F7NDU1-F1
#
_cell.length_a   1.000
_cell.length_b   1.000
_cell.length_c   1.000
_cell.angle_alpha   90.00
_cell.angle_beta   90.00
_cell.angle_gamma   90.00
#
_symmetry.space_group_name_H-M   'P 1'
#
loop_
_entity.id
_entity.type
_entity.pdbx_description
1 polymer ?
#
loop_
_entity_poly.entity_id
_entity_poly.type
_entity_poly.pdbx_seq_one_letter_code
_entity_poly.pdbx_strand_id
1 'polypeptide(L)'
;MEVLGTALVAIVVSILTCFANNWYNHNKLRADLSTHSKKTYKELITSERIKWVDALREAMADFLSKSHEILVLKFSRLRDEEARKIPFATAYNDLVCYFLKTSYLIQLRLNPKETAFLQDLDEMSQKILSAETVFELSEAQKDIKDFADMCQGLLKAEWERIKEESQPT
;
A
#
# COMPACT_ATOMS: atom_id res chain seq x y z
N MET A 1 -47.84 59.07 -20.66
CA MET A 1 -47.45 58.42 -19.38
C MET A 1 -47.18 56.92 -19.55
N GLU A 2 -47.86 56.19 -20.45
CA GLU A 2 -47.66 54.73 -20.63
C GLU A 2 -46.24 54.33 -21.06
N VAL A 3 -45.60 55.10 -21.94
CA VAL A 3 -44.23 54.82 -22.45
C VAL A 3 -43.16 54.85 -21.35
N LEU A 4 -43.36 55.66 -20.30
CA LEU A 4 -42.43 55.77 -19.18
C LEU A 4 -42.53 54.55 -18.25
N GLY A 5 -43.73 53.98 -18.10
CA GLY A 5 -43.96 52.78 -17.31
C GLY A 5 -43.32 51.53 -17.93
N THR A 6 -43.45 51.36 -19.25
CA THR A 6 -42.87 50.20 -19.95
C THR A 6 -41.33 50.21 -19.94
N ALA A 7 -40.71 51.39 -20.08
CA ALA A 7 -39.26 51.54 -20.00
C ALA A 7 -38.71 51.16 -18.62
N LEU A 8 -39.40 51.55 -17.55
CA LEU A 8 -38.98 51.29 -16.17
C LEU A 8 -39.09 49.79 -15.83
N VAL A 9 -40.14 49.12 -16.31
CA VAL A 9 -40.29 47.66 -16.19
C VAL A 9 -39.16 46.92 -16.92
N ALA A 10 -38.82 47.34 -18.15
CA ALA A 10 -37.73 46.72 -18.92
C ALA A 10 -36.36 46.83 -18.21
N ILE A 11 -36.08 47.98 -17.58
CA ILE A 11 -34.85 48.19 -16.80
C ILE A 11 -34.83 47.25 -15.59
N VAL A 12 -35.93 47.18 -14.83
CA VAL A 12 -36.00 46.30 -13.64
C VAL A 12 -35.84 44.83 -14.03
N VAL A 13 -36.49 44.37 -15.11
CA VAL A 13 -36.34 42.99 -15.63
C VAL A 13 -34.89 42.71 -16.06
N SER A 14 -34.25 43.67 -16.73
CA SER A 14 -32.84 43.52 -17.16
C SER A 14 -31.89 43.42 -15.97
N ILE A 15 -32.13 44.22 -14.93
CA ILE A 15 -31.36 44.17 -13.68
C ILE A 15 -31.56 42.83 -12.97
N LEU A 16 -32.81 42.39 -12.81
CA LEU A 16 -33.13 41.12 -12.15
C LEU A 16 -32.56 39.90 -12.88
N THR A 17 -32.62 39.88 -14.21
CA THR A 17 -32.03 38.80 -15.01
C THR A 17 -30.51 38.79 -14.90
N CYS A 18 -29.85 39.95 -14.87
CA CYS A 18 -28.40 40.04 -14.65
C CYS A 18 -28.01 39.52 -13.25
N PHE A 19 -28.74 39.91 -12.21
CA PHE A 19 -28.50 39.40 -10.85
C PHE A 19 -28.77 37.90 -10.72
N ALA A 20 -29.87 37.40 -11.28
CA ALA A 20 -30.18 35.97 -11.28
C ALA A 20 -29.11 35.15 -12.01
N ASN A 21 -28.65 35.62 -13.17
CA ASN A 21 -27.60 34.97 -13.94
C ASN A 21 -26.26 34.99 -13.19
N ASN A 22 -25.90 36.11 -12.56
CA ASN A 22 -24.68 36.22 -11.76
C ASN A 22 -24.72 35.30 -10.54
N TRP A 23 -25.84 35.26 -9.80
CA TRP A 23 -26.03 34.37 -8.66
C TRP A 23 -25.97 32.89 -9.06
N TYR A 24 -26.61 32.52 -10.16
CA TYR A 24 -26.54 31.17 -10.72
C TYR A 24 -25.10 30.79 -11.09
N ASN A 25 -24.39 31.64 -11.84
CA ASN A 25 -23.01 31.39 -12.24
C ASN A 25 -22.07 31.28 -11.04
N HIS A 26 -22.25 32.12 -10.02
CA HIS A 26 -21.45 32.07 -8.80
C HIS A 26 -21.65 30.77 -8.01
N ASN A 27 -22.90 30.31 -7.87
CA ASN A 27 -23.19 29.05 -7.20
C ASN A 27 -22.69 27.85 -8.00
N LYS A 28 -22.82 27.88 -9.34
CA LYS A 28 -22.28 26.85 -10.23
C LYS A 28 -20.76 26.78 -10.11
N LEU A 29 -20.06 27.91 -10.16
CA LEU A 29 -18.61 27.97 -10.00
C LEU A 29 -18.14 27.40 -8.66
N ARG A 30 -18.86 27.70 -7.57
CA ARG A 30 -18.58 27.13 -6.24
C ARG A 30 -18.79 25.62 -6.20
N ALA A 31 -19.86 25.11 -6.81
CA ALA A 31 -20.11 23.67 -6.90
C ALA A 31 -19.02 22.98 -7.73
N ASP A 32 -18.62 23.57 -8.85
CA ASP A 32 -17.56 23.05 -9.72
C ASP A 32 -16.19 23.04 -9.01
N LEU A 33 -15.83 24.12 -8.29
CA LEU A 33 -14.60 24.20 -7.47
C LEU A 33 -14.60 23.17 -6.34
N SER A 34 -15.74 22.99 -5.66
CA SER A 34 -15.90 21.98 -4.61
C SER A 34 -15.75 20.57 -5.17
N THR A 35 -16.34 20.30 -6.34
CA THR A 35 -16.23 19.01 -7.01
C THR A 35 -14.81 18.75 -7.51
N HIS A 36 -14.16 19.76 -8.09
CA HIS A 36 -12.78 19.67 -8.58
C HIS A 36 -11.77 19.45 -7.45
N SER A 37 -11.91 20.15 -6.32
CA SER A 37 -11.04 19.96 -5.15
C SER A 37 -11.20 18.57 -4.53
N LYS A 38 -12.44 18.07 -4.41
CA LYS A 38 -12.71 16.68 -3.98
C LYS A 38 -12.08 15.65 -4.91
N LYS A 39 -12.21 15.85 -6.23
CA LYS A 39 -11.61 14.97 -7.24
C LYS A 39 -10.08 14.95 -7.13
N THR A 40 -9.46 16.13 -7.05
CA THR A 40 -8.00 16.26 -6.92
C THR A 40 -7.49 15.61 -5.63
N TYR A 41 -8.20 15.83 -4.51
CA TYR A 41 -7.86 15.19 -3.24
C TYR A 41 -7.96 13.66 -3.34
N LYS A 42 -9.02 13.14 -3.96
CA LYS A 42 -9.21 11.71 -4.19
C LYS A 42 -8.08 11.11 -5.03
N GLU A 43 -7.72 11.76 -6.14
CA GLU A 43 -6.61 11.35 -7.00
C GLU A 43 -5.28 11.33 -6.25
N LEU A 44 -5.02 12.34 -5.41
CA LEU A 44 -3.83 12.40 -4.56
C LEU A 44 -3.78 11.22 -3.59
N ILE A 45 -4.85 10.95 -2.85
CA ILE A 45 -4.91 9.83 -1.90
C ILE A 45 -4.73 8.49 -2.61
N THR A 46 -5.38 8.29 -3.77
CA THR A 46 -5.18 7.08 -4.59
C THR A 46 -3.72 6.93 -5.01
N SER A 47 -3.06 8.01 -5.43
CA SER A 47 -1.65 7.97 -5.83
C SER A 47 -0.72 7.58 -4.67
N GLU A 48 -0.98 8.11 -3.47
CA GLU A 48 -0.19 7.76 -2.27
C GLU A 48 -0.43 6.31 -1.84
N ARG A 49 -1.66 5.79 -1.99
CA ARG A 49 -1.95 4.38 -1.72
C ARG A 49 -1.27 3.43 -2.69
N ILE A 50 -1.19 3.78 -3.97
CA ILE A 50 -0.44 2.99 -4.95
C ILE A 50 1.03 2.89 -4.55
N LYS A 51 1.66 4.03 -4.20
CA LYS A 51 3.05 4.05 -3.69
C LYS A 51 3.22 3.20 -2.44
N TRP A 52 2.25 3.24 -1.52
CA TRP A 52 2.27 2.42 -0.31
C TRP A 52 2.21 0.91 -0.64
N VAL A 53 1.35 0.48 -1.57
CA VAL A 53 1.30 -0.92 -2.03
C VAL A 53 2.59 -1.35 -2.70
N ASP A 54 3.20 -0.47 -3.50
CA ASP A 54 4.48 -0.77 -4.16
C ASP A 54 5.59 -0.96 -3.12
N ALA A 55 5.67 -0.08 -2.11
CA ALA A 55 6.61 -0.23 -1.01
C ALA A 55 6.36 -1.49 -0.16
N LEU A 56 5.10 -1.90 0.01
CA LEU A 56 4.75 -3.15 0.67
C LEU A 56 5.23 -4.36 -0.14
N ARG A 57 5.03 -4.35 -1.47
CA ARG A 57 5.49 -5.40 -2.39
C ARG A 57 7.02 -5.55 -2.33
N GLU A 58 7.75 -4.44 -2.34
CA GLU A 58 9.20 -4.45 -2.19
C GLU A 58 9.66 -5.07 -0.86
N ALA A 59 9.02 -4.70 0.26
CA ALA A 59 9.37 -5.28 1.56
C ALA A 59 9.07 -6.79 1.64
N MET A 60 7.98 -7.26 1.02
CA MET A 60 7.67 -8.69 0.92
C MET A 60 8.70 -9.44 0.08
N ALA A 61 9.10 -8.88 -1.06
CA ALA A 61 10.13 -9.47 -1.91
C ALA A 61 11.48 -9.57 -1.17
N ASP A 62 11.86 -8.52 -0.46
CA ASP A 62 13.05 -8.50 0.40
C ASP A 62 12.97 -9.55 1.51
N PHE A 63 11.84 -9.64 2.22
CA PHE A 63 11.62 -10.64 3.27
C PHE A 63 11.78 -12.07 2.74
N LEU A 64 11.16 -12.39 1.60
CA LEU A 64 11.25 -13.70 0.95
C LEU A 64 12.68 -14.01 0.50
N SER A 65 13.36 -13.04 -0.14
CA SER A 65 14.74 -13.21 -0.58
C SER A 65 15.68 -13.48 0.60
N LYS A 66 15.50 -12.77 1.71
CA LYS A 66 16.35 -12.88 2.90
C LYS A 66 16.05 -14.16 3.68
N SER A 67 14.79 -14.60 3.68
CA SER A 67 14.41 -15.94 4.17
C SER A 67 15.19 -17.02 3.44
N HIS A 68 15.22 -16.97 2.10
CA HIS A 68 15.94 -17.94 1.29
C HIS A 68 17.45 -17.90 1.54
N GLU A 69 18.04 -16.70 1.61
CA GLU A 69 19.47 -16.52 1.89
C GLU A 69 19.87 -17.09 3.25
N ILE A 70 19.06 -16.86 4.30
CA ILE A 70 19.27 -17.42 5.64
C ILE A 70 19.25 -18.94 5.59
N LEU A 71 18.26 -19.55 4.91
CA LEU A 71 18.15 -21.01 4.80
C LEU A 71 19.34 -21.63 4.05
N VAL A 72 19.74 -21.05 2.92
CA VAL A 72 20.89 -21.52 2.14
C VAL A 72 22.16 -21.45 2.97
N LEU A 73 22.34 -20.36 3.73
CA LEU A 73 23.50 -20.17 4.59
C LEU A 73 23.54 -21.17 5.74
N LYS A 74 22.39 -21.40 6.41
CA LYS A 74 22.24 -22.44 7.45
C LYS A 74 22.55 -23.83 6.89
N PHE A 75 21.99 -24.18 5.74
CA PHE A 75 22.18 -25.50 5.11
C PHE A 75 23.63 -25.73 4.65
N SER A 76 24.26 -24.72 4.06
CA SER A 76 25.66 -24.78 3.62
C SER A 76 26.60 -25.05 4.80
N ARG A 77 26.35 -24.42 5.95
CA ARG A 77 27.14 -24.63 7.17
C ARG A 77 27.02 -26.05 7.75
N LEU A 78 25.85 -26.69 7.58
CA LEU A 78 25.66 -28.08 8.01
C LEU A 78 26.48 -29.04 7.14
N ARG A 79 26.60 -28.77 5.84
CA ARG A 79 27.25 -29.67 4.86
C ARG A 79 28.75 -29.44 4.66
N ASP A 80 29.24 -28.22 4.80
CA ASP A 80 30.62 -27.85 4.48
C ASP A 80 31.40 -27.44 5.73
N GLU A 81 32.53 -28.11 5.94
CA GLU A 81 33.43 -27.89 7.08
C GLU A 81 34.24 -26.59 6.92
N GLU A 82 34.52 -26.16 5.69
CA GLU A 82 35.19 -24.87 5.40
C GLU A 82 34.23 -23.69 5.60
N ALA A 83 32.94 -23.86 5.28
CA ALA A 83 31.91 -22.85 5.54
C ALA A 83 31.75 -22.53 7.04
N ARG A 84 32.20 -23.40 7.94
CA ARG A 84 32.23 -23.15 9.40
C ARG A 84 33.34 -22.18 9.82
N LYS A 85 34.35 -21.94 8.97
CA LYS A 85 35.54 -21.12 9.29
C LYS A 85 35.40 -19.66 8.86
N ILE A 86 34.44 -19.33 8.00
CA ILE A 86 34.08 -17.94 7.63
C ILE A 86 33.63 -17.19 8.90
N PRO A 87 33.84 -15.87 9.04
CA PRO A 87 33.20 -15.04 10.08
C PRO A 87 31.67 -14.97 9.88
N PHE A 88 31.04 -16.13 10.06
CA PHE A 88 29.63 -16.41 9.89
C PHE A 88 28.80 -15.52 10.80
N ALA A 89 29.28 -15.28 12.02
CA ALA A 89 28.55 -14.51 13.02
C ALA A 89 28.19 -13.11 12.51
N THR A 90 29.13 -12.39 11.88
CA THR A 90 28.86 -11.01 11.41
C THR A 90 27.91 -11.02 10.21
N ALA A 91 28.22 -11.80 9.16
CA ALA A 91 27.38 -11.84 7.96
C ALA A 91 25.96 -12.39 8.25
N TYR A 92 25.85 -13.41 9.10
CA TYR A 92 24.56 -13.94 9.54
C TYR A 92 23.77 -12.94 10.37
N ASN A 93 24.42 -12.23 11.30
CA ASN A 93 23.74 -11.22 12.12
C ASN A 93 23.21 -10.08 11.25
N ASP A 94 23.99 -9.57 10.30
CA ASP A 94 23.54 -8.51 9.38
C ASP A 94 22.32 -8.97 8.57
N LEU A 95 22.35 -10.22 8.10
CA LEU A 95 21.26 -10.83 7.36
C LEU A 95 19.99 -10.97 8.20
N VAL A 96 20.12 -11.44 9.44
CA VAL A 96 19.01 -11.56 10.41
C VAL A 96 18.44 -10.19 10.77
N CYS A 97 19.29 -9.19 11.01
CA CYS A 97 18.86 -7.82 11.28
C CYS A 97 18.06 -7.25 10.10
N TYR A 98 18.53 -7.47 8.87
CA TYR A 98 17.81 -7.04 7.67
C TYR A 98 16.47 -7.78 7.53
N PHE A 99 16.45 -9.10 7.74
CA PHE A 99 15.25 -9.92 7.71
C PHE A 99 14.20 -9.43 8.71
N LEU A 100 14.57 -9.24 9.97
CA LEU A 100 13.66 -8.72 11.00
C LEU A 100 13.16 -7.32 10.67
N LYS A 101 14.04 -6.44 10.17
CA LYS A 101 13.64 -5.10 9.70
C LYS A 101 12.56 -5.20 8.63
N THR A 102 12.70 -6.10 7.65
CA THR A 102 11.70 -6.26 6.58
C THR A 102 10.37 -6.79 7.13
N SER A 103 10.40 -7.72 8.09
CA SER A 103 9.20 -8.20 8.79
C SER A 103 8.44 -7.06 9.49
N TYR A 104 9.15 -6.23 10.26
CA TYR A 104 8.53 -5.08 10.91
C TYR A 104 8.02 -4.03 9.93
N LEU A 105 8.70 -3.80 8.81
CA LEU A 105 8.22 -2.90 7.76
C LEU A 105 6.92 -3.39 7.14
N ILE A 106 6.78 -4.70 6.91
CA ILE A 106 5.52 -5.30 6.44
C ILE A 106 4.44 -5.06 7.50
N GLN A 107 4.70 -5.41 8.76
CA GLN A 107 3.74 -5.24 9.86
C GLN A 107 3.25 -3.78 10.01
N LEU A 108 4.16 -2.81 9.93
CA LEU A 108 3.83 -1.38 10.06
C LEU A 108 3.06 -0.83 8.87
N ARG A 109 3.23 -1.43 7.69
CA ARG A 109 2.53 -0.99 6.48
C ARG A 109 1.13 -1.56 6.46
N LEU A 110 0.95 -2.83 6.82
CA LEU A 110 -0.33 -3.51 6.75
C LEU A 110 -1.42 -2.86 7.59
N ASN A 111 -2.65 -3.05 7.14
CA ASN A 111 -3.82 -2.67 7.90
C ASN A 111 -3.87 -3.50 9.20
N PRO A 112 -4.11 -2.90 10.39
CA PRO A 112 -4.18 -3.65 11.65
C PRO A 112 -5.22 -4.78 11.68
N LYS A 113 -6.17 -4.79 10.74
CA LYS A 113 -7.18 -5.85 10.60
C LYS A 113 -6.65 -7.14 9.97
N GLU A 114 -5.47 -7.12 9.35
CA GLU A 114 -4.85 -8.28 8.68
C GLU A 114 -4.19 -9.23 9.69
N THR A 115 -4.87 -9.52 10.81
CA THR A 115 -4.28 -10.24 11.96
C THR A 115 -3.83 -11.65 11.63
N ALA A 116 -4.52 -12.35 10.72
CA ALA A 116 -4.14 -13.69 10.28
C ALA A 116 -2.79 -13.67 9.55
N PHE A 117 -2.64 -12.79 8.55
CA PHE A 117 -1.37 -12.65 7.83
C PHE A 117 -0.22 -12.23 8.74
N LEU A 118 -0.49 -11.35 9.73
CA LEU A 118 0.51 -10.95 10.71
C LEU A 118 0.97 -12.12 11.59
N GLN A 119 0.06 -13.03 11.95
CA GLN A 119 0.41 -14.26 12.65
C GLN A 119 1.27 -15.16 11.76
N ASP A 120 0.87 -15.38 10.50
CA ASP A 120 1.63 -16.20 9.54
C ASP A 120 3.04 -15.63 9.29
N LEU A 121 3.18 -14.30 9.24
CA LEU A 121 4.47 -13.61 9.12
C LEU A 121 5.38 -13.86 10.33
N ASP A 122 4.82 -13.83 11.54
CA ASP A 122 5.57 -14.11 12.77
C ASP A 122 5.97 -15.58 12.85
N GLU A 123 5.05 -16.51 12.57
CA GLU A 123 5.32 -17.95 12.52
C GLU A 123 6.42 -18.27 11.51
N MET A 124 6.36 -17.69 10.31
CA MET A 124 7.41 -17.84 9.30
C MET A 124 8.74 -17.25 9.78
N SER A 125 8.72 -16.10 10.43
CA SER A 125 9.92 -15.47 11.00
C SER A 125 10.58 -16.36 12.05
N GLN A 126 9.80 -16.92 12.96
CA GLN A 126 10.27 -17.87 13.98
C GLN A 126 10.81 -19.14 13.33
N LYS A 127 10.11 -19.69 12.33
CA LYS A 127 10.53 -20.89 11.58
C LYS A 127 11.90 -20.68 10.94
N ILE A 128 12.09 -19.59 10.19
CA ILE A 128 13.34 -19.23 9.52
C ILE A 128 14.48 -19.01 10.53
N LEU A 129 14.22 -18.37 11.67
CA LEU A 129 15.26 -18.01 12.63
C LEU A 129 15.61 -19.13 13.62
N SER A 130 14.70 -20.08 13.85
CA SER A 130 14.91 -21.15 14.84
C SER A 130 16.23 -21.92 14.61
N ALA A 131 16.94 -22.18 15.70
CA ALA A 131 18.25 -22.83 15.68
C ALA A 131 18.16 -24.36 15.52
N GLU A 132 17.00 -24.93 15.86
CA GLU A 132 16.77 -26.38 15.94
C GLU A 132 16.20 -26.97 14.65
N THR A 133 15.76 -26.15 13.71
CA THR A 133 15.17 -26.64 12.47
C THR A 133 16.24 -27.12 11.50
N VAL A 134 16.50 -28.42 11.55
CA VAL A 134 17.08 -29.16 10.43
C VAL A 134 15.98 -29.35 9.40
N PHE A 135 15.63 -28.29 8.65
CA PHE A 135 14.77 -28.47 7.49
C PHE A 135 15.49 -29.25 6.42
N GLU A 136 14.78 -30.17 5.77
CA GLU A 136 15.10 -30.46 4.38
C GLU A 136 14.94 -29.16 3.60
N LEU A 137 15.99 -28.74 2.89
CA LEU A 137 15.98 -27.48 2.12
C LEU A 137 14.76 -27.39 1.19
N SER A 138 14.30 -28.53 0.66
CA SER A 138 13.08 -28.66 -0.15
C SER A 138 11.80 -28.25 0.58
N GLU A 139 11.64 -28.64 1.85
CA GLU A 139 10.46 -28.29 2.65
C GLU A 139 10.45 -26.79 2.95
N ALA A 140 11.57 -26.25 3.41
CA ALA A 140 11.66 -24.82 3.71
C ALA A 140 11.51 -23.93 2.45
N GLN A 141 11.98 -24.41 1.29
CA GLN A 141 11.72 -23.74 0.01
C GLN A 141 10.24 -23.76 -0.37
N LYS A 142 9.54 -24.87 -0.08
CA LYS A 142 8.10 -24.95 -0.27
C LYS A 142 7.37 -23.96 0.64
N ASP A 143 7.74 -23.86 1.92
CA ASP A 143 7.14 -22.90 2.84
C ASP A 143 7.32 -21.44 2.37
N ILE A 144 8.53 -21.08 1.92
CA ILE A 144 8.78 -19.75 1.34
C ILE A 144 7.86 -19.49 0.14
N LYS A 145 7.68 -20.50 -0.72
CA LYS A 145 6.80 -20.39 -1.88
C LYS A 145 5.34 -20.23 -1.46
N ASP A 146 4.86 -21.05 -0.54
CA ASP A 146 3.49 -20.99 -0.04
C ASP A 146 3.23 -19.61 0.62
N PHE A 147 4.20 -19.07 1.37
CA PHE A 147 4.13 -17.71 1.92
C PHE A 147 4.16 -16.62 0.84
N ALA A 148 4.92 -16.82 -0.25
CA ALA A 148 4.93 -15.91 -1.39
C ALA A 148 3.56 -15.85 -2.09
N ASP A 149 2.89 -16.99 -2.24
CA ASP A 149 1.54 -17.07 -2.79
C ASP A 149 0.53 -16.33 -1.88
N MET A 150 0.68 -16.43 -0.56
CA MET A 150 -0.11 -15.65 0.40
C MET A 150 0.12 -14.13 0.26
N CYS A 151 1.39 -13.71 0.13
CA CYS A 151 1.75 -12.31 -0.12
C CYS A 151 1.07 -11.79 -1.40
N GLN A 152 1.06 -12.59 -2.47
CA GLN A 152 0.39 -12.23 -3.72
C GLN A 152 -1.12 -12.09 -3.54
N GLY A 153 -1.76 -12.98 -2.80
CA GLY A 153 -3.18 -12.90 -2.45
C GLY A 153 -3.52 -11.60 -1.71
N LEU A 154 -2.72 -11.26 -0.69
CA LEU A 154 -2.87 -10.04 0.10
C LEU A 154 -2.68 -8.77 -0.74
N LEU A 155 -1.62 -8.71 -1.56
CA LEU A 155 -1.37 -7.56 -2.45
C LEU A 155 -2.49 -7.37 -3.47
N LYS A 156 -3.08 -8.47 -3.98
CA LYS A 156 -4.23 -8.40 -4.88
C LYS A 156 -5.46 -7.86 -4.15
N ALA A 157 -5.71 -8.29 -2.92
CA ALA A 157 -6.81 -7.77 -2.12
C ALA A 157 -6.67 -6.25 -1.86
N GLU A 158 -5.46 -5.78 -1.51
CA GLU A 158 -5.20 -4.35 -1.35
C GLU A 158 -5.40 -3.56 -2.65
N TRP A 159 -4.98 -4.13 -3.78
CA TRP A 159 -5.16 -3.50 -5.07
C TRP A 159 -6.64 -3.32 -5.43
N GLU A 160 -7.47 -4.34 -5.19
CA GLU A 160 -8.92 -4.23 -5.43
C GLU A 160 -9.57 -3.20 -4.50
N ARG A 161 -9.15 -3.11 -3.22
CA ARG A 161 -9.62 -2.05 -2.30
C ARG A 161 -9.32 -0.65 -2.83
N ILE A 162 -8.13 -0.43 -3.38
CA ILE A 162 -7.76 0.86 -4.00
C ILE A 162 -8.65 1.17 -5.19
N LYS A 163 -8.96 0.18 -6.04
CA LYS A 163 -9.86 0.39 -7.18
C LYS A 163 -11.25 0.78 -6.72
N GLU A 164 -11.83 0.06 -5.78
CA GLU A 164 -13.17 0.36 -5.22
C GLU A 164 -13.24 1.79 -4.69
N GLU A 165 -12.24 2.20 -3.90
CA GLU A 165 -12.18 3.55 -3.36
C GLU A 165 -12.00 4.62 -4.44
N SER A 166 -11.30 4.31 -5.53
CA SER A 166 -11.05 5.24 -6.63
C SER A 166 -12.27 5.48 -7.53
N GLN A 167 -13.29 4.61 -7.51
CA GLN A 167 -14.46 4.77 -8.37
C GLN A 167 -15.28 6.02 -8.02
N PRO A 168 -15.73 6.81 -9.00
CA PRO A 168 -16.57 7.97 -8.74
C PRO A 168 -17.89 7.51 -8.10
N THR A 169 -18.13 7.93 -6.84
CA THR A 169 -19.40 7.80 -6.12
C THR A 169 -20.42 8.79 -6.63
#